data_AF-A0A1B8PJH1-F1
#
_entry.id   AF-A0A1B8PJH1-F1
#
_cell.length_a   1.000
_cell.length_b   1.000
_cell.length_c   1.000
_cell.angle_alpha   90.00
_cell.angle_beta   90.00
_cell.angle_gamma   90.00
#
_symmetry.space_group_name_H-M   'P 1'
#
loop_
_entity.id
_entity.type
_entity.pdbx_description
1 polymer ?
#
loop_
_entity_poly.entity_id
_entity_poly.type
_entity_poly.pdbx_seq_one_letter_code
_entity_poly.pdbx_strand_id
1 'polypeptide(L)'
;MFYCHLKQNKQQDKDLSLKEQIKHIYHTHKGRYGYRRICAELNQTLAGQGIVINHKKAQRLMRELGLKSKIRQRKYKAYSSYQGEHQDKIKDNVLQRDFKATRPNQKWATDVTEFKVQDKAQTGEVIGKKLYLSPIIDLFNGEIVSYALNERPDYGLVKEMLDDALNKLSLVNKDDKPIIHSDRGWHYQMFHYQQTLKNHGITQSQTSISS
;
A
#
# COMPACT_ATOMS: atom_id res chain seq x y z
N MET A 1 4.81 -17.09 34.81
CA MET A 1 5.96 -18.02 34.84
C MET A 1 5.43 -19.45 34.77
N PHE A 2 5.23 -20.02 33.58
CA PHE A 2 4.70 -21.38 33.42
C PHE A 2 5.85 -22.36 33.13
N TYR A 3 6.02 -23.31 34.05
CA TYR A 3 7.11 -24.27 34.18
C TYR A 3 7.28 -25.19 32.95
N CYS A 4 8.54 -25.30 32.50
CA CYS A 4 9.03 -26.26 31.51
C CYS A 4 8.77 -27.72 31.92
N HIS A 5 8.04 -28.47 31.09
CA HIS A 5 8.03 -29.93 31.16
C HIS A 5 9.10 -30.51 30.22
N LEU A 6 10.35 -30.54 30.71
CA LEU A 6 11.40 -31.39 30.15
C LEU A 6 11.24 -32.80 30.71
N LYS A 7 10.60 -33.69 29.95
CA LYS A 7 10.88 -35.13 30.00
C LYS A 7 10.30 -35.78 28.77
N GLN A 8 11.14 -36.17 27.83
CA GLN A 8 10.90 -37.35 27.01
C GLN A 8 12.21 -37.89 26.42
N ASN A 9 12.60 -39.01 27.01
CA ASN A 9 13.31 -40.18 26.47
C ASN A 9 14.12 -40.01 25.17
N LYS A 10 15.39 -40.46 25.25
CA LYS A 10 16.21 -40.94 24.11
C LYS A 10 15.55 -42.18 23.45
N GLN A 11 14.35 -42.03 22.90
CA GLN A 11 13.87 -42.92 21.84
C GLN A 11 14.64 -42.51 20.58
N GLN A 12 15.15 -43.46 19.79
CA GLN A 12 15.65 -43.17 18.43
C GLN A 12 14.64 -42.23 17.75
N ASP A 13 15.09 -41.05 17.34
CA ASP A 13 14.22 -40.01 16.80
C ASP A 13 13.57 -40.57 15.52
N LYS A 14 12.32 -40.99 15.64
CA LYS A 14 11.53 -41.63 14.57
C LYS A 14 11.41 -40.73 13.35
N ASP A 15 11.64 -39.43 13.51
CA ASP A 15 11.59 -38.44 12.46
C ASP A 15 12.98 -38.13 11.85
N LEU A 16 14.07 -38.85 12.20
CA LEU A 16 15.42 -38.61 11.68
C LEU A 16 15.49 -38.62 10.15
N SER A 17 14.98 -39.68 9.53
CA SER A 17 14.96 -39.80 8.06
C SER A 17 14.19 -38.64 7.41
N LEU A 18 13.07 -38.24 8.02
CA LEU A 18 12.25 -37.13 7.53
C LEU A 18 12.95 -35.77 7.72
N LYS A 19 13.69 -35.59 8.82
CA LYS A 19 14.51 -34.40 9.09
C LYS A 19 15.64 -34.26 8.07
N GLU A 20 16.28 -35.36 7.68
CA GLU A 20 17.32 -35.36 6.63
C GLU A 20 16.75 -34.98 5.27
N GLN A 21 15.61 -35.55 4.87
CA GLN A 21 14.92 -35.18 3.63
C GLN A 21 14.50 -33.70 3.62
N ILE A 22 13.97 -33.19 4.75
CA ILE A 22 13.63 -31.77 4.91
C ILE A 22 14.87 -30.89 4.72
N LYS A 23 16.01 -31.26 5.32
CA LYS A 23 17.29 -30.51 5.13
C LYS A 23 17.71 -30.54 3.67
N HIS A 24 17.68 -31.71 3.03
CA HIS A 24 18.08 -31.87 1.63
C HIS A 24 17.25 -30.95 0.73
N ILE A 25 15.91 -31.05 0.78
CA ILE A 25 14.99 -30.21 0.00
C ILE A 25 15.26 -28.72 0.29
N TYR A 26 15.38 -28.35 1.57
CA TYR A 26 15.64 -26.97 1.96
C TYR A 26 16.94 -26.42 1.37
N HIS A 27 18.04 -27.20 1.40
CA HIS A 27 19.33 -26.77 0.85
C HIS A 27 19.38 -26.78 -0.67
N THR A 28 18.76 -27.76 -1.34
CA THR A 28 18.59 -27.81 -2.80
C THR A 28 17.89 -26.54 -3.31
N HIS A 29 16.86 -26.07 -2.59
CA HIS A 29 16.15 -24.83 -2.90
C HIS A 29 16.74 -23.56 -2.26
N LYS A 30 18.00 -23.64 -1.78
CA LYS A 30 18.75 -22.51 -1.19
C LYS A 30 18.03 -21.80 -0.05
N GLY A 31 17.20 -22.53 0.68
CA GLY A 31 16.37 -22.04 1.79
C GLY A 31 15.14 -21.23 1.39
N ARG A 32 14.79 -21.16 0.11
CA ARG A 32 13.62 -20.37 -0.36
C ARG A 32 12.29 -21.02 -0.01
N TYR A 33 12.26 -22.33 0.21
CA TYR A 33 11.02 -23.05 0.44
C TYR A 33 10.63 -22.99 1.91
N GLY A 34 9.38 -22.58 2.16
CA GLY A 34 8.74 -22.71 3.47
C GLY A 34 8.06 -24.07 3.65
N TYR A 35 7.56 -24.34 4.84
CA TYR A 35 7.03 -25.66 5.23
C TYR A 35 5.94 -26.21 4.31
N ARG A 36 5.13 -25.35 3.69
CA ARG A 36 4.10 -25.77 2.73
C ARG A 36 4.71 -26.37 1.45
N ARG A 37 5.74 -25.71 0.89
CA ARG A 37 6.42 -26.20 -0.32
C ARG A 37 7.26 -27.44 -0.03
N ILE A 38 7.95 -27.45 1.12
CA ILE A 38 8.67 -28.64 1.57
C ILE A 38 7.72 -29.82 1.79
N CYS A 39 6.54 -29.60 2.38
CA CYS A 39 5.53 -30.65 2.53
C CYS A 39 5.04 -31.19 1.19
N ALA A 40 4.82 -30.33 0.20
CA ALA A 40 4.40 -30.76 -1.13
C ALA A 40 5.48 -31.62 -1.81
N GLU A 41 6.73 -31.21 -1.74
CA GLU A 41 7.86 -31.92 -2.35
C GLU A 41 8.19 -33.23 -1.63
N LEU A 42 8.02 -33.28 -0.30
CA LEU A 42 8.07 -34.53 0.47
C LEU A 42 6.97 -35.50 0.01
N ASN A 43 5.73 -35.03 -0.10
CA ASN A 43 4.63 -35.89 -0.53
C ASN A 43 4.77 -36.34 -1.99
N GLN A 44 5.40 -35.53 -2.84
CA GLN A 44 5.73 -35.93 -4.21
C GLN A 44 6.83 -37.00 -4.24
N THR A 45 7.90 -36.82 -3.47
CA THR A 45 9.02 -37.77 -3.39
C THR A 45 8.61 -39.10 -2.76
N LEU A 46 7.70 -39.06 -1.77
CA LEU A 46 7.23 -40.22 -1.02
C LEU A 46 5.94 -40.84 -1.58
N ALA A 47 5.40 -40.31 -2.68
CA ALA A 47 4.15 -40.80 -3.28
C ALA A 47 4.23 -42.29 -3.65
N GLY A 48 5.38 -42.75 -4.16
CA GLY A 48 5.61 -44.16 -4.50
C GLY A 48 5.69 -45.10 -3.29
N GLN A 49 5.78 -44.56 -2.07
CA GLN A 49 5.82 -45.32 -0.81
C GLN A 49 4.48 -45.29 -0.07
N GLY A 50 3.47 -44.59 -0.60
CA GLY A 50 2.15 -44.46 0.04
C GLY A 50 2.13 -43.60 1.30
N ILE A 51 3.20 -42.84 1.57
CA ILE A 51 3.33 -42.04 2.80
C ILE A 51 2.89 -40.60 2.52
N VAL A 52 1.85 -40.14 3.22
CA VAL A 52 1.38 -38.76 3.16
C VAL A 52 1.74 -38.02 4.45
N ILE A 53 2.54 -36.97 4.32
CA ILE A 53 2.96 -36.11 5.42
C ILE A 53 2.02 -34.90 5.52
N ASN A 54 1.55 -34.63 6.75
CA ASN A 54 0.78 -33.44 7.07
C ASN A 54 1.70 -32.21 7.17
N HIS A 55 1.25 -31.07 6.61
CA HIS A 55 1.99 -29.80 6.67
C HIS A 55 2.32 -29.34 8.10
N LYS A 56 1.49 -29.67 9.10
CA LYS A 56 1.78 -29.38 10.52
C LYS A 56 3.00 -30.16 11.03
N LYS A 57 3.17 -31.41 10.59
CA LYS A 57 4.34 -32.24 10.92
C LYS A 57 5.60 -31.66 10.27
N ALA A 58 5.54 -31.31 8.98
CA ALA A 58 6.64 -30.65 8.29
C ALA A 58 7.03 -29.32 8.96
N GLN A 59 6.04 -28.51 9.37
CA GLN A 59 6.27 -27.25 10.09
C GLN A 59 6.94 -27.47 11.46
N ARG A 60 6.49 -28.45 12.25
CA ARG A 60 7.10 -28.80 13.54
C ARG A 60 8.56 -29.19 13.36
N LEU A 61 8.86 -30.06 12.41
CA LEU A 61 10.21 -30.56 12.15
C LEU A 61 11.14 -29.46 11.63
N MET A 62 10.68 -28.60 10.73
CA MET A 62 11.46 -27.43 10.32
C MET A 62 11.79 -26.50 11.49
N ARG A 63 10.86 -26.31 12.43
CA ARG A 63 11.08 -25.49 13.63
C ARG A 63 12.13 -26.12 14.55
N GLU A 64 12.07 -27.44 14.78
CA GLU A 64 13.08 -28.18 15.55
C GLU A 64 14.47 -28.08 14.91
N LEU A 65 14.54 -28.06 13.58
CA LEU A 65 15.78 -27.92 12.82
C LEU A 65 16.26 -26.47 12.68
N GLY A 66 15.51 -25.49 13.18
CA GLY A 66 15.84 -24.06 13.02
C GLY A 66 15.73 -23.54 11.58
N LEU A 67 15.08 -24.27 10.67
CA LEU A 67 14.97 -23.93 9.25
C LEU A 67 13.84 -22.92 9.04
N LYS A 68 14.17 -21.75 8.52
CA LYS A 68 13.20 -20.70 8.17
C LYS A 68 13.38 -20.30 6.71
N SER A 69 12.26 -20.12 6.02
CA SER A 69 12.27 -19.71 4.63
C SER A 69 12.97 -18.36 4.46
N LYS A 70 14.04 -18.33 3.66
CA LYS A 70 14.82 -17.14 3.27
C LYS A 70 14.11 -16.35 2.15
N ILE A 71 12.80 -16.23 2.21
CA ILE A 71 12.07 -15.35 1.29
C ILE A 71 12.43 -13.93 1.67
N ARG A 72 13.08 -13.22 0.74
CA ARG A 72 13.17 -11.76 0.78
C ARG A 72 11.73 -11.25 0.86
N GLN A 73 11.37 -10.54 1.94
CA GLN A 73 10.08 -9.85 2.00
C GLN A 73 9.87 -9.12 0.67
N ARG A 74 8.74 -9.37 0.00
CA ARG A 74 8.32 -8.54 -1.12
C ARG A 74 8.16 -7.13 -0.55
N LYS A 75 9.17 -6.29 -0.72
CA LYS A 75 8.97 -4.85 -0.64
C LYS A 75 8.06 -4.51 -1.81
N TYR A 76 6.76 -4.49 -1.58
CA TYR A 76 5.89 -3.64 -2.39
C TYR A 76 6.49 -2.24 -2.24
N LYS A 77 7.22 -1.78 -3.24
CA LYS A 77 7.47 -0.35 -3.40
C LYS A 77 6.15 0.22 -3.90
N ALA A 78 5.19 0.38 -2.98
CA ALA A 78 4.18 1.39 -3.18
C ALA A 78 4.94 2.69 -3.42
N TYR A 79 4.48 3.47 -4.38
CA TYR A 79 4.91 4.84 -4.52
C TYR A 79 4.70 5.52 -3.16
N SER A 80 5.80 5.79 -2.43
CA SER A 80 5.74 6.50 -1.16
C SER A 80 5.78 7.97 -1.49
N SER A 81 4.60 8.57 -1.59
CA SER A 81 4.46 10.02 -1.65
C SER A 81 4.95 10.70 -0.34
N TYR A 82 5.23 9.92 0.70
CA TYR A 82 5.72 10.39 2.00
C TYR A 82 7.25 10.51 1.99
N GLN A 83 7.76 11.75 1.91
CA GLN A 83 9.17 12.08 2.15
C GLN A 83 9.35 12.71 3.55
N GLY A 84 9.12 11.91 4.59
CA GLY A 84 9.46 12.27 5.97
C GLY A 84 8.65 13.42 6.58
N GLU A 85 8.74 13.54 7.91
CA GLU A 85 8.10 14.59 8.68
C GLU A 85 9.00 15.82 8.72
N HIS A 86 8.86 16.72 7.75
CA HIS A 86 9.27 18.11 7.96
C HIS A 86 8.08 18.82 8.61
N GLN A 87 8.15 19.01 9.93
CA GLN A 87 7.07 19.62 10.72
C GLN A 87 6.59 20.96 10.13
N ASP A 88 7.49 21.73 9.52
CA ASP A 88 7.18 23.03 8.90
C ASP A 88 6.31 22.95 7.64
N LYS A 89 6.25 21.78 7.00
CA LYS A 89 5.52 21.56 5.73
C LYS A 89 4.15 20.92 5.93
N ILE A 90 3.91 20.30 7.08
CA ILE A 90 2.64 19.64 7.40
C ILE A 90 1.65 20.68 7.92
N LYS A 91 0.44 20.72 7.38
CA LYS A 91 -0.64 21.58 7.90
C LYS A 91 -1.51 20.83 8.89
N ASP A 92 -2.09 21.57 9.84
CA ASP A 92 -2.95 21.01 10.86
C ASP A 92 -4.22 20.39 10.24
N ASN A 93 -4.76 19.39 10.93
CA ASN A 93 -6.05 18.82 10.58
C ASN A 93 -7.18 19.77 11.01
N VAL A 94 -7.35 20.87 10.28
CA VAL A 94 -8.41 21.88 10.53
C VAL A 94 -9.81 21.27 10.48
N LEU A 95 -10.05 20.27 9.64
CA LEU A 95 -11.38 19.65 9.52
C LEU A 95 -11.74 18.74 10.69
N GLN A 96 -10.77 18.15 11.39
CA GLN A 96 -11.01 17.26 12.54
C GLN A 96 -12.10 16.19 12.31
N ARG A 97 -12.18 15.64 11.09
CA ARG A 97 -13.22 14.70 10.61
C ARG A 97 -14.65 15.28 10.49
N ASP A 98 -14.83 16.58 10.63
CA ASP A 98 -16.05 17.27 10.23
C ASP A 98 -16.05 17.55 8.72
N PHE A 99 -16.49 16.57 7.95
CA PHE A 99 -16.64 16.69 6.49
C PHE A 99 -17.98 17.30 6.06
N LYS A 100 -18.83 17.74 6.99
CA LYS A 100 -20.14 18.30 6.64
C LYS A 100 -20.00 19.75 6.18
N ALA A 101 -20.45 20.07 4.98
CA ALA A 101 -20.62 21.45 4.51
C ALA A 101 -22.11 21.83 4.49
N THR A 102 -22.42 23.11 4.70
CA THR A 102 -23.81 23.63 4.71
C THR A 102 -24.19 24.35 3.42
N ARG A 103 -23.20 24.73 2.60
CA ARG A 103 -23.36 25.30 1.26
C ARG A 103 -22.19 24.87 0.36
N PRO A 104 -22.32 24.96 -0.97
CA PRO A 104 -21.22 24.72 -1.90
C PRO A 104 -19.98 25.56 -1.59
N ASN A 105 -18.81 25.08 -2.02
CA ASN A 105 -17.50 25.74 -1.92
C ASN A 105 -17.06 26.14 -0.51
N GLN A 106 -17.57 25.47 0.52
CA GLN A 106 -17.07 25.63 1.89
C GLN A 106 -15.91 24.68 2.21
N LYS A 107 -16.03 23.43 1.77
CA LYS A 107 -15.07 22.38 2.09
C LYS A 107 -14.87 21.50 0.87
N TRP A 108 -13.62 21.35 0.48
CA TRP A 108 -13.19 20.53 -0.64
C TRP A 108 -12.30 19.40 -0.13
N ALA A 109 -12.32 18.26 -0.82
CA ALA A 109 -11.41 17.14 -0.57
C ALA A 109 -10.69 16.75 -1.86
N THR A 110 -9.42 16.36 -1.74
CA THR A 110 -8.59 15.88 -2.86
C THR A 110 -7.68 14.73 -2.43
N ASP A 111 -7.40 13.83 -3.36
CA ASP A 111 -6.47 12.70 -3.21
C ASP A 111 -5.84 12.34 -4.57
N VAL A 112 -4.69 11.65 -4.59
CA VAL A 112 -4.08 11.11 -5.82
C VAL A 112 -4.25 9.60 -5.84
N THR A 113 -5.07 9.10 -6.76
CA THR A 113 -5.39 7.67 -6.89
C THR A 113 -4.70 7.02 -8.10
N GLU A 114 -4.04 5.85 -7.90
CA GLU A 114 -3.44 5.04 -8.97
C GLU A 114 -4.44 4.00 -9.51
N PHE A 115 -4.60 3.95 -10.84
CA PHE A 115 -5.36 2.93 -11.57
C PHE A 115 -4.45 2.17 -12.53
N LYS A 116 -4.78 0.89 -12.76
CA LYS A 116 -4.15 0.07 -13.80
C LYS A 116 -5.10 -0.05 -14.98
N VAL A 117 -4.68 0.45 -16.13
CA VAL A 117 -5.44 0.38 -17.38
C VAL A 117 -4.79 -0.68 -18.26
N GLN A 118 -5.61 -1.55 -18.85
CA GLN A 118 -5.15 -2.51 -19.84
C GLN A 118 -5.34 -1.89 -21.21
N ASP A 119 -4.23 -1.63 -21.91
CA ASP A 119 -4.27 -1.27 -23.32
C ASP A 119 -4.25 -2.58 -24.12
N LYS A 120 -5.33 -2.86 -24.86
CA LYS A 120 -5.35 -3.96 -25.81
C LYS A 120 -4.65 -3.45 -27.07
N ALA A 121 -3.34 -3.62 -27.14
CA ALA A 121 -2.63 -3.31 -28.36
C ALA A 121 -3.23 -4.13 -29.52
N GLN A 122 -3.29 -3.54 -30.71
CA GLN A 122 -3.77 -4.20 -31.94
C GLN A 122 -2.99 -5.49 -32.28
N THR A 123 -1.86 -5.73 -31.59
CA THR A 123 -1.01 -6.92 -31.66
C THR A 123 -1.43 -8.07 -30.73
N GLY A 124 -2.45 -7.90 -29.88
CA GLY A 124 -2.90 -8.93 -28.92
C GLY A 124 -2.11 -8.94 -27.59
N GLU A 125 -1.10 -8.08 -27.43
CA GLU A 125 -0.41 -7.88 -26.15
C GLU A 125 -1.20 -6.96 -25.22
N VAL A 126 -1.38 -7.39 -23.96
CA VAL A 126 -1.94 -6.56 -22.90
C VAL A 126 -0.80 -5.78 -22.24
N ILE A 127 -0.65 -4.50 -22.61
CA ILE A 127 0.28 -3.61 -21.92
C ILE A 127 -0.48 -2.95 -20.76
N GLY A 128 -0.11 -3.33 -19.53
CA GLY A 128 -0.62 -2.67 -18.34
C GLY A 128 0.00 -1.29 -18.18
N LYS A 129 -0.78 -0.23 -18.40
CA LYS A 129 -0.38 1.16 -18.14
C LYS A 129 -0.90 1.61 -16.77
N LYS A 130 -0.13 2.45 -16.10
CA LYS A 130 -0.58 3.12 -14.87
C LYS A 130 -1.14 4.49 -15.22
N LEU A 131 -2.27 4.83 -14.61
CA LEU A 131 -2.90 6.13 -14.75
C LEU A 131 -3.18 6.68 -13.35
N TYR A 132 -2.92 7.96 -13.15
CA TYR A 132 -3.13 8.64 -11.88
C TYR A 132 -4.21 9.70 -12.05
N LEU A 133 -5.19 9.71 -11.15
CA LEU A 133 -6.26 10.71 -11.07
C LEU A 133 -6.02 11.58 -9.86
N SER A 134 -6.19 12.88 -10.05
CA SER A 134 -6.27 13.85 -8.96
C SER A 134 -7.58 14.60 -9.10
N PRO A 135 -8.62 14.33 -8.27
CA PRO A 135 -9.86 15.07 -8.27
C PRO A 135 -9.91 16.09 -7.10
N ILE A 136 -10.71 17.14 -7.25
CA ILE A 136 -11.29 17.92 -6.15
C ILE A 136 -12.78 17.67 -6.11
N ILE A 137 -13.29 17.31 -4.93
CA ILE A 137 -14.70 17.05 -4.65
C ILE A 137 -15.23 18.10 -3.67
N ASP A 138 -16.40 18.67 -3.95
CA ASP A 138 -17.14 19.50 -3.00
C ASP A 138 -17.85 18.61 -1.98
N LEU A 139 -17.56 18.82 -0.70
CA LEU A 139 -18.13 18.02 0.40
C LEU A 139 -19.58 18.39 0.75
N PHE A 140 -20.17 19.39 0.09
CA PHE A 140 -21.59 19.69 0.23
C PHE A 140 -22.49 18.69 -0.50
N ASN A 141 -22.19 18.41 -1.77
CA ASN A 141 -23.03 17.60 -2.66
C ASN A 141 -22.27 16.44 -3.34
N GLY A 142 -20.95 16.35 -3.15
CA GLY A 142 -20.12 15.32 -3.76
C GLY A 142 -19.76 15.60 -5.23
N GLU A 143 -20.04 16.79 -5.74
CA GLU A 143 -19.71 17.14 -7.13
C GLU A 143 -18.20 17.27 -7.34
N ILE A 144 -17.73 16.85 -8.50
CA ILE A 144 -16.35 17.04 -8.92
C ILE A 144 -16.17 18.48 -9.39
N VAL A 145 -15.37 19.25 -8.67
CA VAL A 145 -15.02 20.63 -9.03
C VAL A 145 -14.02 20.63 -10.19
N SER A 146 -12.97 19.86 -10.07
CA SER A 146 -11.94 19.66 -11.10
C SER A 146 -11.31 18.28 -10.98
N TYR A 147 -10.65 17.85 -12.06
CA TYR A 147 -9.81 16.67 -12.03
C TYR A 147 -8.70 16.79 -13.08
N ALA A 148 -7.61 16.07 -12.87
CA ALA A 148 -6.58 15.85 -13.89
C ALA A 148 -6.21 14.36 -13.95
N LEU A 149 -5.72 13.92 -15.11
CA LEU A 149 -5.26 12.56 -15.37
C LEU A 149 -3.86 12.59 -15.98
N ASN A 150 -2.96 11.74 -15.49
CA ASN A 150 -1.61 11.63 -16.05
C ASN A 150 -1.07 10.20 -15.88
N GLU A 151 -0.21 9.75 -16.78
CA GLU A 151 0.48 8.45 -16.68
C GLU A 151 1.54 8.44 -15.56
N ARG A 152 1.90 9.63 -15.04
CA ARG A 152 2.87 9.81 -13.96
C ARG A 152 2.26 10.60 -12.79
N PRO A 153 2.57 10.22 -11.54
CA PRO A 153 2.20 11.00 -10.37
C PRO A 153 3.27 12.07 -10.17
N ASP A 154 3.23 13.13 -10.97
CA ASP A 154 4.08 14.30 -10.83
C ASP A 154 3.31 15.49 -10.25
N TYR A 155 4.02 16.58 -9.94
CA TYR A 155 3.37 17.79 -9.45
C TYR A 155 2.49 18.47 -10.51
N GLY A 156 2.78 18.25 -11.80
CA GLY A 156 1.99 18.79 -12.90
C GLY A 156 0.53 18.35 -12.81
N LEU A 157 0.29 17.08 -12.50
CA LEU A 157 -1.04 16.52 -12.26
C LEU A 157 -1.82 17.31 -11.18
N VAL A 158 -1.21 17.57 -10.03
CA VAL A 158 -1.87 18.29 -8.92
C VAL A 158 -2.03 19.78 -9.23
N LYS A 159 -1.03 20.37 -9.89
CA LYS A 159 -1.06 21.78 -10.29
C LYS A 159 -2.18 22.06 -11.30
N GLU A 160 -2.30 21.25 -12.34
CA GLU A 160 -3.33 21.40 -13.37
C GLU A 160 -4.74 21.31 -12.77
N MET A 161 -4.97 20.29 -11.95
CA MET A 161 -6.23 20.11 -11.22
C MET A 161 -6.55 21.33 -10.33
N LEU A 162 -5.56 21.85 -9.59
CA LEU A 162 -5.77 22.97 -8.68
C LEU A 162 -6.05 24.26 -9.44
N ASP A 163 -5.27 24.56 -10.48
CA ASP A 163 -5.46 25.75 -11.31
C ASP A 163 -6.86 25.76 -11.95
N ASP A 164 -7.32 24.61 -12.47
CA ASP A 164 -8.69 24.47 -13.01
C ASP A 164 -9.77 24.73 -11.93
N ALA A 165 -9.63 24.17 -10.73
CA ALA A 165 -10.57 24.43 -9.64
C ALA A 165 -10.63 25.90 -9.24
N LEU A 166 -9.49 26.58 -9.14
CA LEU A 166 -9.41 27.98 -8.75
C LEU A 166 -10.00 28.91 -9.82
N ASN A 167 -9.78 28.58 -11.10
CA ASN A 167 -10.39 29.30 -12.20
C ASN A 167 -11.92 29.15 -12.17
N LYS A 168 -12.43 27.93 -12.04
CA LYS A 168 -13.88 27.66 -11.92
C LYS A 168 -14.49 28.37 -10.72
N LEU A 169 -13.84 28.32 -9.57
CA LEU A 169 -14.29 29.01 -8.36
C LEU A 169 -14.41 30.51 -8.59
N SER A 170 -13.39 31.11 -9.21
CA SER A 170 -13.36 32.55 -9.50
C SER A 170 -14.46 32.98 -10.48
N LEU A 171 -14.84 32.09 -11.41
CA LEU A 171 -15.95 32.34 -12.36
C LEU A 171 -17.33 32.24 -11.69
N VAL A 172 -17.48 31.38 -10.68
CA VAL A 172 -18.75 31.22 -9.96
C VAL A 172 -18.90 32.29 -8.87
N ASN A 173 -17.90 32.43 -8.00
CA ASN A 173 -17.87 33.40 -6.92
C ASN A 173 -16.44 33.63 -6.41
N LYS A 174 -15.89 34.82 -6.69
CA LYS A 174 -14.52 35.20 -6.28
C LYS A 174 -14.31 35.25 -4.76
N ASP A 175 -15.38 35.42 -3.98
CA ASP A 175 -15.31 35.60 -2.52
C ASP A 175 -15.31 34.27 -1.77
N ASP A 176 -15.59 33.15 -2.46
CA ASP A 176 -15.51 31.83 -1.85
C ASP A 176 -14.04 31.46 -1.54
N LYS A 177 -13.85 30.87 -0.36
CA LYS A 177 -12.55 30.49 0.22
C LYS A 177 -12.70 29.12 0.89
N PRO A 178 -12.85 28.03 0.10
CA PRO A 178 -13.04 26.70 0.67
C PRO A 178 -11.85 26.30 1.54
N ILE A 179 -12.11 25.46 2.53
CA ILE A 179 -11.04 24.67 3.18
C ILE A 179 -10.77 23.47 2.28
N ILE A 180 -9.52 23.27 1.86
CA ILE A 180 -9.13 22.10 1.06
C ILE A 180 -8.46 21.05 1.95
N HIS A 181 -9.03 19.85 1.98
CA HIS A 181 -8.50 18.68 2.67
C HIS A 181 -7.70 17.80 1.72
N SER A 182 -6.53 17.38 2.16
CA SER A 182 -5.69 16.42 1.43
C SER A 182 -5.03 15.44 2.40
N ASP A 183 -4.50 14.34 1.88
CA ASP A 183 -3.57 13.52 2.63
C ASP A 183 -2.22 14.25 2.83
N ARG A 184 -1.24 13.56 3.43
CA ARG A 184 0.13 14.09 3.59
C ARG A 184 1.05 13.73 2.41
N GLY A 185 0.53 13.51 1.21
CA GLY A 185 1.35 13.28 0.02
C GLY A 185 2.27 14.46 -0.29
N TRP A 186 3.49 14.19 -0.78
CA TRP A 186 4.51 15.22 -1.04
C TRP A 186 4.02 16.35 -1.94
N HIS A 187 3.16 16.04 -2.92
CA HIS A 187 2.59 17.04 -3.83
C HIS A 187 1.90 18.18 -3.07
N TYR A 188 1.14 17.83 -2.03
CA TYR A 188 0.40 18.78 -1.19
C TYR A 188 1.29 19.50 -0.16
N GLN A 189 2.53 19.02 0.04
CA GLN A 189 3.54 19.65 0.89
C GLN A 189 4.50 20.56 0.11
N MET A 190 4.38 20.63 -1.22
CA MET A 190 5.26 21.47 -2.04
C MET A 190 5.02 22.95 -1.77
N PHE A 191 6.11 23.72 -1.73
CA PHE A 191 6.05 25.17 -1.53
C PHE A 191 5.10 25.85 -2.52
N HIS A 192 5.16 25.49 -3.80
CA HIS A 192 4.28 26.07 -4.82
C HIS A 192 2.80 25.80 -4.55
N TYR A 193 2.43 24.59 -4.10
CA TYR A 193 1.05 24.26 -3.75
C TYR A 193 0.56 25.14 -2.61
N GLN A 194 1.32 25.19 -1.52
CA GLN A 194 0.98 25.98 -0.33
C GLN A 194 0.91 27.48 -0.65
N GLN A 195 1.81 27.97 -1.49
CA GLN A 195 1.83 29.36 -1.90
C GLN A 195 0.63 29.71 -2.79
N THR A 196 0.23 28.82 -3.71
CA THR A 196 -0.97 29.00 -4.52
C THR A 196 -2.21 29.09 -3.64
N LEU A 197 -2.39 28.19 -2.67
CA LEU A 197 -3.51 28.25 -1.73
C LEU A 197 -3.51 29.54 -0.91
N LYS A 198 -2.35 29.94 -0.38
CA LYS A 198 -2.18 31.17 0.39
C LYS A 198 -2.55 32.42 -0.43
N ASN A 199 -2.10 32.49 -1.68
CA ASN A 199 -2.39 33.61 -2.58
C ASN A 199 -3.90 33.74 -2.88
N HIS A 200 -4.63 32.63 -2.84
CA HIS A 200 -6.09 32.61 -3.03
C HIS A 200 -6.88 32.68 -1.72
N GLY A 201 -6.22 32.81 -0.56
CA GLY A 201 -6.86 32.83 0.76
C GLY A 201 -7.51 31.51 1.16
N ILE A 202 -7.09 30.39 0.56
CA ILE A 202 -7.62 29.05 0.83
C ILE A 202 -6.87 28.43 2.00
N THR A 203 -7.62 27.86 2.93
CA THR A 203 -7.06 27.17 4.09
C THR A 203 -6.80 25.70 3.75
N GLN A 204 -5.56 25.26 3.92
CA GLN A 204 -5.18 23.86 3.75
C GLN A 204 -5.38 23.08 5.05
N SER A 205 -6.00 21.90 4.94
CA SER A 205 -6.12 20.90 6.00
C SER A 205 -5.47 19.59 5.54
N GLN A 206 -4.68 18.96 6.41
CA GLN A 206 -4.02 17.68 6.10
C GLN A 206 -4.19 16.65 7.21
N THR A 207 -4.34 15.37 6.83
CA THR A 207 -4.35 14.25 7.77
C THR A 207 -3.51 13.09 7.25
N SER A 208 -2.80 12.40 8.16
CA SER A 208 -2.14 11.13 7.81
C SER A 208 -3.21 10.09 7.53
N ILE A 209 -3.07 9.34 6.43
CA ILE A 209 -3.79 8.08 6.27
C ILE A 209 -3.25 7.12 7.35
N SER A 210 -4.00 6.90 8.43
CA SER A 210 -3.73 5.79 9.34
C SER A 210 -4.07 4.51 8.58
N SER A 211 -3.05 3.87 8.02
CA SER A 211 -3.13 2.55 7.38
C SER A 211 -3.27 1.45 8.44
#